data_AF-A0A8J2WNL0-F1
#
_entry.id   AF-A0A8J2WNL0-F1
#
_cell.length_a   1.000
_cell.length_b   1.000
_cell.length_c   1.000
_cell.angle_alpha   90.00
_cell.angle_beta   90.00
_cell.angle_gamma   90.00
#
_symmetry.space_group_name_H-M   'P 1'
#
loop_
_entity.id
_entity.type
_entity.pdbx_description
1 polymer ?
#
loop_
_entity_poly.entity_id
_entity_poly.type
_entity_poly.pdbx_seq_one_letter_code
_entity_poly.pdbx_strand_id
1 'polypeptide(L)'
;MLGIFCLLLALDAFIITQHFTFYGVVIVCEDYSPCVCEIYQPYGLIVHCGNANNDGQQKTVSANDVHVVERIAVNCSTTTGPLRLEIHPKAFRSSIQHIGHFEVTECDLSQLNFKYRSDTTGLMSFSFSRSVRFKGFNPLPFFSRLKSLRIYEYQDFQDWNEISVRFPNLESLFLDGTLLGDRSVNQLVSSIANSKRHTAATEFMGKPTHPHSGSHFVFQKIELR
;
A
#
# COMPACT_ATOMS: atom_id res chain seq x y z
N MET A 1 33.28 -26.40 -25.35
CA MET A 1 32.44 -25.19 -25.48
C MET A 1 30.99 -25.44 -25.06
N LEU A 2 30.34 -26.52 -25.52
CA LEU A 2 28.94 -26.83 -25.14
C LEU A 2 28.73 -27.11 -23.64
N GLY A 3 29.66 -27.81 -22.98
CA GLY A 3 29.53 -28.20 -21.57
C GLY A 3 29.59 -27.04 -20.57
N ILE A 4 30.34 -25.98 -20.89
CA ILE A 4 30.44 -24.78 -20.03
C ILE A 4 29.14 -23.97 -20.09
N PHE A 5 28.49 -23.93 -21.26
CA PHE A 5 27.22 -23.24 -21.45
C PHE A 5 26.08 -23.93 -20.69
N CYS A 6 26.04 -25.27 -20.66
CA CYS A 6 25.08 -26.01 -19.83
C CYS A 6 25.32 -25.79 -18.32
N LEU A 7 26.59 -25.69 -17.89
CA LEU A 7 26.93 -25.44 -16.48
C LEU A 7 26.54 -24.02 -16.04
N LEU A 8 26.74 -23.02 -16.90
CA LEU A 8 26.30 -21.65 -16.64
C LEU A 8 24.78 -21.52 -16.59
N LEU A 9 24.06 -22.17 -17.52
CA LEU A 9 22.60 -22.19 -17.49
C LEU A 9 22.03 -22.94 -16.27
N ALA A 10 22.70 -24.00 -15.82
CA ALA A 10 22.33 -24.72 -14.61
C ALA A 10 22.64 -23.90 -13.35
N LEU A 11 23.74 -23.15 -13.33
CA LEU A 11 24.08 -22.21 -12.24
C LEU A 11 23.08 -21.04 -12.18
N ASP A 12 22.70 -20.46 -13.31
CA ASP A 12 21.68 -19.42 -13.36
C ASP A 12 20.31 -19.97 -12.93
N ALA A 13 19.93 -21.16 -13.40
CA ALA A 13 18.72 -21.83 -12.93
C ALA A 13 18.78 -22.13 -11.43
N PHE A 14 19.94 -22.53 -10.90
CA PHE A 14 20.14 -22.83 -9.48
C PHE A 14 20.09 -21.56 -8.62
N ILE A 15 20.69 -20.45 -9.06
CA ILE A 15 20.62 -19.14 -8.41
C ILE A 15 19.20 -18.58 -8.44
N ILE A 16 18.48 -18.74 -9.56
CA ILE A 16 17.06 -18.38 -9.66
C ILE A 16 16.24 -19.24 -8.69
N THR A 17 16.45 -20.57 -8.64
CA THR A 17 15.74 -21.41 -7.67
C THR A 17 16.11 -21.12 -6.21
N GLN A 18 17.35 -20.74 -5.91
CA GLN A 18 17.75 -20.35 -4.55
C GLN A 18 17.17 -19.00 -4.14
N HIS A 19 16.98 -18.06 -5.07
CA HIS A 19 16.22 -16.84 -4.80
C HIS A 19 14.72 -17.10 -4.54
N PHE A 20 14.19 -18.24 -5.00
CA PHE A 20 12.80 -18.67 -4.77
C PHE A 20 12.64 -19.75 -3.69
N THR A 21 13.71 -20.28 -3.12
CA THR A 21 13.62 -21.11 -1.91
C THR A 21 13.41 -20.20 -0.71
N PHE A 22 12.17 -19.79 -0.50
CA PHE A 22 11.74 -19.31 0.81
C PHE A 22 11.92 -20.45 1.80
N TYR A 23 12.80 -20.22 2.77
CA TYR A 23 12.83 -20.98 4.02
C TYR A 23 11.39 -21.10 4.51
N GLY A 24 10.95 -22.34 4.77
CA GLY A 24 9.58 -22.68 5.15
C GLY A 24 9.14 -21.96 6.42
N VAL A 25 8.69 -20.72 6.27
CA VAL A 25 7.91 -20.04 7.28
C VAL A 25 6.46 -20.34 6.97
N VAL A 26 5.82 -21.06 7.89
CA VAL A 26 4.40 -21.35 7.81
C VAL A 26 3.68 -20.02 8.00
N ILE A 27 3.25 -19.41 6.90
CA ILE A 27 2.26 -18.32 6.95
C ILE A 27 0.96 -19.01 7.38
N VAL A 28 0.54 -18.79 8.62
CA VAL A 28 -0.68 -19.40 9.15
C VAL A 28 -1.84 -18.44 8.89
N CYS A 29 -2.73 -18.86 8.00
CA CYS A 29 -4.04 -18.26 7.84
C CYS A 29 -4.98 -18.91 8.85
N GLU A 30 -5.06 -18.34 10.07
CA GLU A 30 -5.99 -18.80 11.11
C GLU A 30 -7.44 -18.44 10.73
N ASP A 31 -8.42 -19.12 11.32
CA ASP A 31 -9.84 -18.89 11.04
C ASP A 31 -10.27 -17.50 11.57
N TYR A 32 -10.29 -16.49 10.71
CA TYR A 32 -10.53 -15.09 11.07
C TYR A 32 -12.00 -14.67 10.96
N SER A 33 -12.96 -15.59 11.16
CA SER A 33 -14.39 -15.29 11.07
C SER A 33 -14.76 -13.96 11.76
N PRO A 34 -15.41 -13.01 11.06
CA PRO A 34 -16.10 -13.12 9.75
C PRO A 34 -15.22 -12.84 8.51
N CYS A 35 -13.90 -12.86 8.66
CA CYS A 35 -12.94 -12.66 7.58
C CYS A 35 -12.34 -13.98 7.10
N VAL A 36 -12.05 -14.03 5.81
CA VAL A 36 -11.30 -15.10 5.15
C VAL A 36 -9.93 -14.55 4.82
N CYS A 37 -8.87 -15.26 5.20
CA CYS A 37 -7.54 -14.97 4.70
C CYS A 37 -7.19 -15.90 3.55
N GLU A 38 -6.32 -15.43 2.67
CA GLU A 38 -5.70 -16.23 1.65
C GLU A 38 -4.20 -15.90 1.58
N ILE A 39 -3.40 -16.92 1.33
CA ILE A 39 -1.97 -16.77 1.10
C ILE A 39 -1.78 -16.71 -0.40
N TYR A 40 -1.42 -15.53 -0.91
CA TYR A 40 -1.13 -15.33 -2.31
C TYR A 40 0.38 -15.40 -2.53
N GLN A 41 0.89 -16.58 -2.90
CA GLN A 41 2.30 -16.74 -3.28
C GLN A 41 2.58 -16.05 -4.62
N PRO A 42 3.76 -15.43 -4.80
CA PRO A 42 4.86 -15.23 -3.85
C PRO A 42 4.67 -14.07 -2.86
N TYR A 43 3.58 -13.31 -2.97
CA TYR A 43 3.50 -11.95 -2.44
C TYR A 43 3.15 -11.84 -0.96
N GLY A 44 2.37 -12.75 -0.37
CA GLY A 44 2.08 -12.74 1.08
C GLY A 44 0.61 -12.97 1.44
N LEU A 45 0.14 -12.29 2.48
CA LEU A 45 -1.20 -12.50 3.05
C LEU A 45 -2.20 -11.45 2.54
N ILE A 46 -3.35 -11.94 2.08
CA ILE A 46 -4.52 -11.11 1.77
C ILE A 46 -5.63 -11.47 2.77
N VAL A 47 -6.26 -10.46 3.35
CA VAL A 47 -7.35 -10.62 4.31
C VAL A 47 -8.60 -9.97 3.75
N HIS A 48 -9.60 -10.80 3.42
CA HIS A 48 -10.92 -10.40 2.97
C HIS A 48 -11.90 -10.47 4.12
N CYS A 49 -12.68 -9.42 4.34
CA CYS A 49 -13.74 -9.42 5.35
C CYS A 49 -15.07 -9.14 4.68
N GLY A 50 -16.04 -10.07 4.74
CA GLY A 50 -17.34 -9.88 4.08
C GLY A 50 -18.41 -10.92 4.44
N ASN A 51 -19.59 -10.40 4.84
CA ASN A 51 -20.89 -11.00 5.22
C ASN A 51 -21.16 -11.45 6.68
N ALA A 52 -21.73 -10.49 7.44
CA ALA A 52 -23.03 -10.53 8.10
C ALA A 52 -23.41 -11.79 8.90
N ASN A 53 -22.91 -11.88 10.13
CA ASN A 53 -23.72 -12.14 11.32
C ASN A 53 -22.78 -12.17 12.51
N ASN A 54 -22.37 -10.99 12.97
CA ASN A 54 -22.08 -10.65 14.37
C ASN A 54 -21.55 -9.21 14.40
N ASP A 55 -22.05 -8.46 15.38
CA ASP A 55 -21.87 -7.02 15.68
C ASP A 55 -20.40 -6.57 15.87
N GLY A 56 -19.57 -6.70 14.84
CA GLY A 56 -18.21 -6.16 14.82
C GLY A 56 -18.11 -5.01 13.83
N GLN A 57 -18.39 -3.77 14.24
CA GLN A 57 -18.11 -2.57 13.43
C GLN A 57 -16.60 -2.32 13.18
N GLN A 58 -15.74 -3.31 13.42
CA GLN A 58 -14.30 -3.15 13.52
C GLN A 58 -13.58 -4.41 13.03
N LYS A 59 -12.57 -4.20 12.19
CA LYS A 59 -11.60 -5.20 11.79
C LYS A 59 -10.29 -4.92 12.50
N THR A 60 -9.77 -5.90 13.22
CA THR A 60 -8.45 -5.83 13.85
C THR A 60 -7.45 -6.71 13.10
N VAL A 61 -6.29 -6.15 12.74
CA VAL A 61 -5.12 -6.90 12.26
C VAL A 61 -4.19 -7.14 13.45
N SER A 62 -3.77 -8.38 13.70
CA SER A 62 -2.98 -8.81 14.87
C SER A 62 -1.60 -9.35 14.49
N ALA A 63 -0.83 -9.82 15.48
CA ALA A 63 0.52 -10.35 15.26
C ALA A 63 0.54 -11.71 14.58
N ASN A 64 -0.53 -12.48 14.76
CA ASN A 64 -0.71 -13.77 14.09
C ASN A 64 -0.96 -13.56 12.60
N ASP A 65 -1.67 -12.49 12.23
CA ASP A 65 -1.99 -12.16 10.84
C ASP A 65 -0.75 -11.81 10.00
N VAL A 66 0.37 -11.43 10.60
CA VAL A 66 1.48 -10.86 9.82
C VAL A 66 2.81 -11.50 10.17
N HIS A 67 2.82 -12.78 10.52
CA HIS A 67 4.05 -13.52 10.81
C HIS A 67 4.83 -13.89 9.53
N VAL A 68 6.01 -13.29 9.38
CA VAL A 68 6.93 -13.35 8.21
C VAL A 68 6.23 -13.20 6.86
N VAL A 69 5.60 -12.04 6.67
CA VAL A 69 4.86 -11.70 5.45
C VAL A 69 5.54 -10.55 4.71
N GLU A 70 5.62 -10.62 3.38
CA GLU A 70 6.18 -9.54 2.54
C GLU A 70 5.12 -8.48 2.14
N ARG A 71 3.92 -8.92 1.75
CA ARG A 71 2.77 -8.06 1.45
C ARG A 71 1.57 -8.37 2.33
N ILE A 72 0.94 -7.33 2.83
CA ILE A 72 -0.35 -7.40 3.50
C ILE A 72 -1.35 -6.58 2.71
N ALA A 73 -2.46 -7.21 2.32
CA ALA A 73 -3.61 -6.53 1.75
C ALA A 73 -4.84 -6.75 2.63
N VAL A 74 -5.56 -5.68 2.96
CA VAL A 74 -6.76 -5.73 3.79
C VAL A 74 -7.93 -5.13 3.02
N ASN A 75 -9.02 -5.89 2.91
CA ASN A 75 -10.28 -5.42 2.35
C ASN A 75 -11.37 -5.41 3.43
N CYS A 76 -11.99 -4.26 3.65
CA CYS A 76 -13.03 -4.05 4.66
C CYS A 76 -14.42 -3.84 4.06
N SER A 77 -14.63 -4.25 2.81
CA SER A 77 -15.88 -4.05 2.10
C SER A 77 -17.04 -4.84 2.70
N THR A 78 -18.18 -4.17 2.89
CA THR A 78 -19.40 -4.85 3.30
C THR A 78 -20.61 -4.24 2.62
N THR A 79 -21.75 -4.95 2.72
CA THR A 79 -23.04 -4.48 2.22
C THR A 79 -23.59 -3.27 2.99
N THR A 80 -23.12 -3.01 4.22
CA THR A 80 -23.58 -1.90 5.08
C THR A 80 -22.60 -0.72 5.12
N GLY A 81 -21.50 -0.79 4.37
CA GLY A 81 -20.44 0.21 4.34
C GLY A 81 -19.09 -0.33 4.81
N PRO A 82 -18.03 0.49 4.75
CA PRO A 82 -16.68 0.03 5.06
C PRO A 82 -16.50 -0.25 6.56
N LEU A 83 -15.92 -1.41 6.92
CA LEU A 83 -15.55 -1.69 8.31
C LEU A 83 -14.42 -0.76 8.77
N ARG A 84 -14.45 -0.41 10.05
CA ARG A 84 -13.38 0.36 10.69
C ARG A 84 -12.14 -0.51 10.85
N LEU A 85 -11.04 -0.10 10.22
CA LEU A 85 -9.76 -0.79 10.35
C LEU A 85 -9.03 -0.32 11.61
N GLU A 86 -8.75 -1.26 12.49
CA GLU A 86 -7.79 -1.16 13.59
C GLU A 86 -6.62 -2.10 13.32
N ILE A 87 -5.42 -1.68 13.67
CA ILE A 87 -4.29 -2.59 13.67
C ILE A 87 -3.73 -2.64 15.08
N HIS A 88 -3.65 -3.86 15.60
CA HIS A 88 -3.13 -4.13 16.91
C HIS A 88 -1.67 -3.63 17.01
N PRO A 89 -1.26 -3.04 18.15
CA PRO A 89 0.08 -2.46 18.28
C PRO A 89 1.24 -3.42 18.06
N LYS A 90 0.99 -4.72 18.23
CA LYS A 90 2.00 -5.78 18.04
C LYS A 90 1.92 -6.44 16.66
N ALA A 91 0.97 -6.07 15.79
CA ALA A 91 0.72 -6.77 14.55
C ALA A 91 2.02 -6.94 13.76
N PHE A 92 2.60 -5.85 13.31
CA PHE A 92 3.78 -5.84 12.44
C PHE A 92 5.10 -6.28 13.07
N ARG A 93 5.13 -6.64 14.36
CA ARG A 93 6.39 -6.82 15.10
C ARG A 93 7.24 -7.98 14.57
N SER A 94 6.60 -9.10 14.20
CA SER A 94 7.26 -10.30 13.69
C SER A 94 7.80 -10.13 12.27
N SER A 95 7.25 -9.20 11.49
CA SER A 95 7.64 -8.96 10.09
C SER A 95 8.17 -7.56 9.83
N ILE A 96 8.70 -6.95 10.88
CA ILE A 96 9.19 -5.57 10.88
C ILE A 96 10.29 -5.33 9.83
N GLN A 97 11.05 -6.39 9.52
CA GLN A 97 12.12 -6.41 8.51
C GLN A 97 11.66 -6.90 7.13
N HIS A 98 10.51 -7.56 7.03
CA HIS A 98 10.08 -8.29 5.83
C HIS A 98 8.93 -7.63 5.08
N ILE A 99 8.04 -6.91 5.77
CA ILE A 99 6.87 -6.31 5.12
C ILE A 99 7.32 -5.17 4.22
N GLY A 100 7.34 -5.41 2.91
CA GLY A 100 7.58 -4.44 1.85
C GLY A 100 6.34 -3.64 1.48
N HIS A 101 5.16 -4.27 1.54
CA HIS A 101 3.94 -3.71 0.96
C HIS A 101 2.76 -3.78 1.92
N PHE A 102 2.07 -2.66 2.11
CA PHE A 102 0.81 -2.62 2.86
C PHE A 102 -0.28 -1.94 2.04
N GLU A 103 -1.37 -2.65 1.81
CA GLU A 103 -2.51 -2.23 0.99
C GLU A 103 -3.80 -2.30 1.80
N VAL A 104 -4.62 -1.26 1.69
CA VAL A 104 -5.90 -1.16 2.39
C VAL A 104 -7.00 -0.69 1.44
N THR A 105 -8.08 -1.45 1.33
CA THR A 105 -9.17 -1.14 0.38
C THR A 105 -10.51 -1.16 1.09
N GLU A 106 -11.35 -0.18 0.77
CA GLU A 106 -12.76 -0.11 1.22
C GLU A 106 -12.91 -0.14 2.75
N CYS A 107 -12.01 0.53 3.47
CA CYS A 107 -12.00 0.60 4.95
C CYS A 107 -12.31 1.99 5.48
N ASP A 108 -12.88 2.06 6.69
CA ASP A 108 -12.88 3.27 7.52
C ASP A 108 -11.54 3.35 8.26
N LEU A 109 -10.74 4.37 7.91
CA LEU A 109 -9.37 4.57 8.39
C LEU A 109 -9.29 5.50 9.61
N SER A 110 -10.43 5.81 10.24
CA SER A 110 -10.49 6.75 11.37
C SER A 110 -9.64 6.36 12.58
N GLN A 111 -9.27 5.08 12.70
CA GLN A 111 -8.41 4.51 13.75
C GLN A 111 -7.06 3.99 13.22
N LEU A 112 -6.78 4.18 11.92
CA LEU A 112 -5.49 3.79 11.37
C LEU A 112 -4.39 4.67 11.98
N ASN A 113 -3.46 4.06 12.71
CA ASN A 113 -2.45 4.77 13.47
C ASN A 113 -1.07 4.15 13.29
N PHE A 114 -0.28 4.66 12.35
CA PHE A 114 1.02 4.07 12.09
C PHE A 114 2.06 4.16 13.22
N LYS A 115 1.75 4.74 14.39
CA LYS A 115 2.69 4.84 15.52
C LYS A 115 3.26 3.48 15.94
N TYR A 116 2.45 2.42 15.89
CA TYR A 116 2.93 1.05 16.18
C TYR A 116 3.84 0.46 15.08
N ARG A 117 4.03 1.18 13.97
CA ARG A 117 4.92 0.82 12.85
C ARG A 117 6.16 1.71 12.78
N SER A 118 6.44 2.53 13.80
CA SER A 118 7.62 3.41 13.84
C SER A 118 8.92 2.67 13.54
N ASP A 119 8.98 1.41 13.96
CA ASP A 119 10.17 0.58 13.93
C ASP A 119 10.21 -0.30 12.67
N THR A 120 9.14 -0.30 11.84
CA THR A 120 9.10 -1.04 10.56
C THR A 120 10.17 -0.50 9.61
N THR A 121 11.13 -1.36 9.26
CA THR A 121 12.24 -1.02 8.39
C THR A 121 12.04 -1.51 6.97
N GLY A 122 11.22 -2.54 6.77
CA GLY A 122 10.97 -3.14 5.46
C GLY A 122 9.96 -2.40 4.59
N LEU A 123 9.09 -1.54 5.16
CA LEU A 123 7.96 -1.00 4.40
C LEU A 123 8.40 -0.02 3.32
N MET A 124 8.26 -0.44 2.07
CA MET A 124 8.60 0.34 0.89
C MET A 124 7.39 0.94 0.19
N SER A 125 6.23 0.29 0.27
CA SER A 125 5.02 0.72 -0.41
C SER A 125 3.83 0.76 0.54
N PHE A 126 3.08 1.85 0.49
CA PHE A 126 1.79 1.98 1.13
C PHE A 126 0.74 2.37 0.09
N SER A 127 -0.37 1.65 0.05
CA SER A 127 -1.51 1.97 -0.80
C SER A 127 -2.81 1.94 -0.01
N PHE A 128 -3.71 2.85 -0.34
CA PHE A 128 -5.09 2.72 0.06
C PHE A 128 -6.06 3.16 -1.03
N SER A 129 -7.19 2.47 -1.12
CA SER A 129 -8.21 2.71 -2.15
C SER A 129 -9.63 2.70 -1.61
N ARG A 130 -10.52 3.51 -2.20
CA ARG A 130 -11.97 3.57 -1.90
C ARG A 130 -12.30 3.58 -0.40
N SER A 131 -11.42 4.16 0.39
CA SER A 131 -11.50 4.20 1.86
C SER A 131 -12.04 5.54 2.34
N VAL A 132 -12.38 5.66 3.62
CA VAL A 132 -12.95 6.89 4.19
C VAL A 132 -12.28 7.29 5.50
N ARG A 133 -12.41 8.57 5.88
CA ARG A 133 -12.02 9.13 7.19
C ARG A 133 -10.53 8.91 7.57
N PHE A 134 -9.65 8.86 6.57
CA PHE A 134 -8.21 8.98 6.76
C PHE A 134 -7.87 10.32 7.42
N LYS A 135 -7.05 10.29 8.48
CA LYS A 135 -6.67 11.47 9.27
C LYS A 135 -5.30 12.04 8.88
N GLY A 136 -4.85 11.76 7.67
CA GLY A 136 -3.53 12.16 7.19
C GLY A 136 -2.38 11.33 7.74
N PHE A 137 -1.17 11.82 7.46
CA PHE A 137 0.09 11.13 7.76
C PHE A 137 0.73 11.71 9.01
N ASN A 138 0.57 11.02 10.15
CA ASN A 138 1.27 11.40 11.38
C ASN A 138 2.79 11.49 11.14
N PRO A 139 3.51 12.48 11.70
CA PRO A 139 4.97 12.59 11.57
C PRO A 139 5.66 11.35 12.16
N LEU A 140 6.00 10.38 11.32
CA LEU A 140 6.62 9.13 11.75
C LEU A 140 7.88 8.86 10.95
N PRO A 141 8.98 8.45 11.61
CA PRO A 141 10.29 8.30 10.94
C PRO A 141 10.27 7.35 9.74
N PHE A 142 9.44 6.30 9.75
CA PHE A 142 9.40 5.33 8.66
C PHE A 142 8.81 5.90 7.36
N PHE A 143 7.98 6.96 7.40
CA PHE A 143 7.46 7.58 6.18
C PHE A 143 8.57 8.17 5.31
N SER A 144 9.69 8.58 5.93
CA SER A 144 10.87 9.00 5.20
C SER A 144 11.52 7.89 4.35
N ARG A 145 11.21 6.62 4.59
CA ARG A 145 11.81 5.49 3.84
C ARG A 145 10.89 4.94 2.75
N LEU A 146 9.63 5.36 2.75
CA LEU A 146 8.63 4.91 1.78
C LEU A 146 9.07 5.33 0.37
N LYS A 147 8.99 4.40 -0.57
CA LYS A 147 9.32 4.60 -1.98
C LYS A 147 8.09 4.79 -2.85
N SER A 148 7.00 4.12 -2.51
CA SER A 148 5.76 4.14 -3.30
C SER A 148 4.55 4.48 -2.42
N LEU A 149 3.84 5.54 -2.79
CA LEU A 149 2.56 5.92 -2.18
C LEU A 149 1.49 5.90 -3.25
N ARG A 150 0.40 5.18 -2.98
CA ARG A 150 -0.74 5.06 -3.91
C ARG A 150 -2.03 5.37 -3.20
N ILE A 151 -2.77 6.35 -3.72
CA ILE A 151 -4.05 6.79 -3.19
C ILE A 151 -5.04 6.73 -4.33
N TYR A 152 -5.95 5.76 -4.28
CA TYR A 152 -6.88 5.48 -5.36
C TYR A 152 -8.31 5.79 -4.96
N GLU A 153 -9.05 6.48 -5.83
CA GLU A 153 -10.50 6.69 -5.67
C GLU A 153 -10.89 7.25 -4.28
N TYR A 154 -10.01 8.06 -3.68
CA TYR A 154 -10.24 8.69 -2.39
C TYR A 154 -10.76 10.11 -2.62
N GLN A 155 -12.09 10.24 -2.63
CA GLN A 155 -12.77 11.45 -3.13
C GLN A 155 -12.44 12.70 -2.29
N ASP A 156 -12.33 12.56 -0.97
CA ASP A 156 -12.09 13.67 -0.05
C ASP A 156 -10.62 13.80 0.39
N PHE A 157 -9.66 13.52 -0.50
CA PHE A 157 -8.24 13.56 -0.12
C PHE A 157 -7.75 15.02 0.05
N GLN A 158 -7.61 15.46 1.29
CA GLN A 158 -7.20 16.83 1.63
C GLN A 158 -5.71 16.97 1.99
N ASP A 159 -5.04 15.87 2.38
CA ASP A 159 -3.67 15.90 2.94
C ASP A 159 -2.56 15.90 1.87
N TRP A 160 -2.88 16.28 0.63
CA TRP A 160 -1.95 16.24 -0.50
C TRP A 160 -0.73 17.16 -0.29
N ASN A 161 -0.91 18.28 0.38
CA ASN A 161 0.12 19.29 0.60
C ASN A 161 1.21 18.84 1.59
N GLU A 162 0.96 17.79 2.37
CA GLU A 162 1.95 17.23 3.29
C GLU A 162 2.88 16.22 2.62
N ILE A 163 2.55 15.71 1.43
CA ILE A 163 3.23 14.57 0.82
C ILE A 163 4.75 14.81 0.65
N SER A 164 5.14 15.95 0.10
CA SER A 164 6.56 16.28 -0.14
C SER A 164 7.38 16.36 1.15
N VAL A 165 6.75 16.77 2.25
CA VAL A 165 7.39 16.91 3.57
C VAL A 165 7.43 15.57 4.31
N ARG A 166 6.35 14.78 4.21
CA ARG A 166 6.20 13.50 4.92
C ARG A 166 6.97 12.37 4.26
N PHE A 167 7.12 12.40 2.93
CA PHE A 167 7.73 11.35 2.13
C PHE A 167 8.94 11.86 1.32
N PRO A 168 9.99 12.37 1.98
CA PRO A 168 11.13 13.01 1.31
C PRO A 168 12.03 12.08 0.47
N ASN A 169 11.74 10.78 0.43
CA ASN A 169 12.48 9.80 -0.39
C ASN A 169 11.53 8.94 -1.26
N LEU A 170 10.30 9.44 -1.48
CA LEU A 170 9.36 8.83 -2.42
C LEU A 170 9.98 8.78 -3.83
N GLU A 171 9.73 7.70 -4.55
CA GLU A 171 10.13 7.47 -5.94
C GLU A 171 8.92 7.49 -6.87
N SER A 172 7.74 7.09 -6.36
CA SER A 172 6.51 7.07 -7.14
C SER A 172 5.30 7.50 -6.31
N LEU A 173 4.52 8.43 -6.84
CA LEU A 173 3.24 8.86 -6.29
C LEU A 173 2.12 8.60 -7.30
N PHE A 174 1.05 7.95 -6.84
CA PHE A 174 -0.16 7.71 -7.63
C PHE A 174 -1.37 8.28 -6.89
N LEU A 175 -2.16 9.10 -7.57
CA LEU A 175 -3.34 9.80 -7.02
C LEU A 175 -4.61 9.56 -7.86
N ASP A 176 -4.66 8.45 -8.59
CA ASP A 176 -5.70 8.21 -9.60
C ASP A 176 -7.11 8.13 -8.98
N GLY A 177 -8.06 8.83 -9.58
CA GLY A 177 -9.45 8.86 -9.09
C GLY A 177 -9.65 9.69 -7.82
N THR A 178 -8.65 10.45 -7.37
CA THR A 178 -8.86 11.51 -6.37
C THR A 178 -9.51 12.74 -7.03
N LEU A 179 -10.21 13.56 -6.25
CA LEU A 179 -10.83 14.81 -6.74
C LEU A 179 -9.88 16.02 -6.63
N LEU A 180 -8.57 15.80 -6.75
CA LEU A 180 -7.59 16.89 -6.71
C LEU A 180 -7.67 17.74 -7.97
N GLY A 181 -8.11 19.00 -7.85
CA GLY A 181 -8.11 19.92 -8.99
C GLY A 181 -6.70 20.33 -9.43
N ASP A 182 -6.57 20.81 -10.68
CA ASP A 182 -5.32 21.22 -11.33
C ASP A 182 -4.43 22.14 -10.49
N ARG A 183 -5.05 23.06 -9.73
CA ARG A 183 -4.33 23.97 -8.85
C ARG A 183 -3.58 23.22 -7.75
N SER A 184 -4.26 22.29 -7.07
CA SER A 184 -3.68 21.48 -5.99
C SER A 184 -2.57 20.58 -6.53
N VAL A 185 -2.80 20.00 -7.72
CA VAL A 185 -1.81 19.21 -8.45
C VAL A 185 -0.55 20.01 -8.75
N ASN A 186 -0.70 21.22 -9.33
CA ASN A 186 0.45 22.07 -9.65
C ASN A 186 1.23 22.50 -8.40
N GLN A 187 0.51 22.76 -7.30
CA GLN A 187 1.13 23.07 -6.01
C GLN A 187 1.90 21.87 -5.45
N LEU A 188 1.35 20.67 -5.54
CA LEU A 188 2.02 19.43 -5.14
C LEU A 188 3.29 19.19 -5.96
N VAL A 189 3.19 19.24 -7.29
CA VAL A 189 4.34 19.07 -8.20
C VAL A 189 5.42 20.10 -7.89
N SER A 190 5.04 21.37 -7.71
CA SER A 190 5.98 22.44 -7.36
C SER A 190 6.63 22.21 -6.00
N SER A 191 5.86 21.71 -5.01
CA SER A 191 6.38 21.39 -3.68
C SER A 191 7.40 20.23 -3.74
N ILE A 192 7.13 19.21 -4.54
CA ILE A 192 8.03 18.08 -4.76
C ILE A 192 9.28 18.54 -5.52
N ALA A 193 9.15 19.28 -6.62
CA ALA A 193 10.27 19.75 -7.43
C ALA A 193 11.20 20.71 -6.66
N ASN A 194 10.66 21.49 -5.73
CA ASN A 194 11.45 22.36 -4.85
C ASN A 194 12.06 21.62 -3.66
N SER A 195 11.69 20.35 -3.42
CA SER A 195 12.36 19.50 -2.46
C SER A 195 13.74 19.14 -3.00
N LYS A 196 14.80 19.40 -2.23
CA LYS A 196 16.20 19.13 -2.61
C LYS A 196 16.52 17.66 -2.95
N ARG A 197 15.54 16.76 -2.86
CA ARG A 197 15.69 15.30 -2.97
C ARG A 197 14.89 14.67 -4.11
N HIS A 198 14.14 15.45 -4.90
CA HIS A 198 13.26 14.91 -5.93
C HIS A 198 13.36 15.67 -7.25
N THR A 199 13.66 14.96 -8.34
CA THR A 199 13.40 15.48 -9.69
C THR A 199 12.12 14.84 -10.19
N ALA A 200 11.01 15.57 -10.26
CA ALA A 200 9.72 15.01 -10.65
C ALA A 200 9.51 15.02 -12.17
N ALA A 201 9.18 13.87 -12.75
CA ALA A 201 8.55 13.72 -14.05
C ALA A 201 7.07 13.37 -13.84
N THR A 202 6.17 14.18 -14.40
CA THR A 202 4.73 13.99 -14.26
C THR A 202 4.15 13.41 -15.55
N GLU A 203 3.47 12.28 -15.46
CA GLU A 203 2.70 11.69 -16.57
C GLU A 203 1.21 11.79 -16.27
N PHE A 204 0.46 12.47 -17.15
CA PHE A 204 -0.99 12.60 -17.09
C PHE A 204 -1.63 11.70 -18.16
N MET A 205 -2.32 10.64 -17.75
CA MET A 205 -3.04 9.75 -18.68
C MET A 205 -4.55 9.97 -18.56
N GLY A 206 -5.09 11.03 -19.18
CA GLY A 206 -6.54 11.25 -19.28
C GLY A 206 -7.06 10.92 -20.68
N LYS A 207 -8.02 9.99 -20.81
CA LYS A 207 -8.88 9.92 -22.01
C LYS A 207 -10.35 10.07 -21.61
N PRO A 208 -11.10 11.00 -22.22
CA PRO A 208 -12.54 11.09 -22.03
C PRO A 208 -13.24 10.01 -22.86
N THR A 209 -14.21 9.31 -22.26
CA THR A 209 -15.22 8.54 -23.00
C THR A 209 -16.60 9.13 -22.70
N HIS A 210 -17.08 9.96 -23.63
CA HIS A 210 -18.43 10.55 -23.80
C HIS A 210 -18.75 11.94 -23.21
N PRO A 211 -19.61 12.74 -23.89
CA PRO A 211 -19.69 14.21 -23.73
C PRO A 211 -20.77 14.71 -22.76
N HIS A 212 -21.52 13.85 -22.08
CA HIS A 212 -22.67 14.26 -21.27
C HIS A 212 -22.76 13.52 -19.94
N SER A 213 -21.83 13.79 -19.04
CA SER A 213 -21.96 13.60 -17.59
C SER A 213 -20.79 14.34 -16.92
N GLY A 214 -21.02 15.00 -15.78
CA GLY A 214 -20.08 15.95 -15.16
C GLY A 214 -18.62 15.46 -15.13
N SER A 215 -17.76 16.14 -15.89
CA SER A 215 -16.38 15.73 -16.13
C SER A 215 -15.49 16.01 -14.92
N HIS A 216 -15.08 14.97 -14.19
CA HIS A 216 -13.91 15.01 -13.31
C HIS A 216 -13.02 13.81 -13.63
N PHE A 217 -11.90 14.05 -14.33
CA PHE A 217 -10.85 13.06 -14.58
C PHE A 217 -9.51 13.60 -14.09
N VAL A 218 -8.90 12.93 -13.11
CA VAL A 218 -7.51 13.17 -12.73
C VAL A 218 -6.80 11.83 -12.56
N PHE A 219 -5.91 11.55 -13.50
CA PHE A 219 -4.93 10.47 -13.45
C PHE A 219 -3.56 11.12 -13.28
N GLN A 220 -2.84 10.76 -12.23
CA GLN A 220 -1.54 11.37 -11.98
C GLN A 220 -0.56 10.36 -11.37
N LYS A 221 0.42 10.01 -12.20
CA LYS A 221 1.65 9.32 -11.81
C LYS A 221 2.78 10.35 -11.79
N ILE A 222 3.42 10.51 -10.63
CA ILE A 222 4.62 11.32 -10.49
C ILE A 222 5.79 10.36 -10.25
N GLU A 223 6.70 10.27 -11.22
CA GLU A 223 7.96 9.57 -11.07
C GLU A 223 9.03 10.54 -10.56
N LEU A 224 9.71 10.18 -9.49
CA LEU A 224 10.74 10.98 -8.86
C LEU A 224 12.09 10.31 -9.18
N ARG A 225 12.91 10.99 -9.99
CA ARG A 225 14.26 10.55 -10.38
C ARG A 225 15.32 11.16 -9.49
#